data_AF-A0A6N9BDB5-F1
#
_entry.id   AF-A0A6N9BDB5-F1
#
_cell.length_a   1.000
_cell.length_b   1.000
_cell.length_c   1.000
_cell.angle_alpha   90.00
_cell.angle_beta   90.00
_cell.angle_gamma   90.00
#
_symmetry.space_group_name_H-M   'P 1'
#
loop_
_entity.id
_entity.type
_entity.pdbx_description
1 polymer ?
#
loop_
_entity_poly.entity_id
_entity_poly.type
_entity_poly.pdbx_seq_one_letter_code
_entity_poly.pdbx_strand_id
1 'polypeptide(L)'
;MTPQEAFEVDQRIWLLWLHSEDRAVNRLMAQGVIAMQRGALERAFERFDEIVKRAPGFAEGWNKRATVLYMMGRHRESVADVQHVLSLEPRHYGALSGLGMILV
;
A
#
# COMPACT_ATOMS: atom_id res chain seq x y z
N MET A 1 -20.39 13.70 -13.34
CA MET A 1 -19.94 13.19 -12.02
C MET A 1 -19.88 14.38 -11.07
N THR A 2 -20.63 14.32 -9.98
CA THR A 2 -20.60 15.31 -8.89
C THR A 2 -19.44 15.02 -7.93
N PRO A 3 -19.02 15.97 -7.08
CA PRO A 3 -18.00 15.70 -6.05
C PRO A 3 -18.36 14.54 -5.11
N GLN A 4 -19.64 14.39 -4.78
CA GLN A 4 -20.14 13.30 -3.94
C GLN A 4 -20.00 11.94 -4.65
N GLU A 5 -20.39 11.85 -5.92
CA GLU A 5 -20.25 10.64 -6.73
C GLU A 5 -18.77 10.24 -6.88
N ALA A 6 -17.87 11.21 -7.04
CA ALA A 6 -16.43 10.95 -7.14
C ALA A 6 -15.88 10.37 -5.82
N PHE A 7 -16.30 10.90 -4.67
CA PHE A 7 -15.89 10.39 -3.35
C PHE A 7 -16.37 8.95 -3.13
N GLU A 8 -17.61 8.64 -3.48
CA GLU A 8 -18.16 7.28 -3.34
C GLU A 8 -17.42 6.26 -4.20
N VAL A 9 -17.07 6.64 -5.43
CA VAL A 9 -16.26 5.80 -6.32
C VAL A 9 -14.87 5.57 -5.75
N ASP A 10 -14.20 6.61 -5.25
CA ASP A 10 -12.88 6.50 -4.59
C ASP A 10 -12.93 5.53 -3.40
N GLN A 11 -13.90 5.69 -2.50
CA GLN A 11 -14.06 4.80 -1.35
C GLN A 11 -14.26 3.33 -1.77
N ARG A 12 -15.01 3.11 -2.84
CA ARG A 12 -15.26 1.76 -3.35
C ARG A 12 -14.01 1.15 -4.00
N ILE A 13 -13.20 1.95 -4.68
CA ILE A 13 -11.90 1.50 -5.21
C ILE A 13 -10.99 1.09 -4.05
N TRP A 14 -10.83 1.95 -3.04
CA TRP A 14 -10.04 1.63 -1.86
C TRP A 14 -10.52 0.37 -1.16
N LEU A 15 -11.83 0.19 -0.99
CA LEU A 15 -12.39 -1.00 -0.35
C LEU A 15 -12.03 -2.28 -1.11
N LEU A 16 -12.04 -2.25 -2.45
CA LEU A 16 -11.65 -3.37 -3.29
C LEU A 16 -10.13 -3.64 -3.23
N TRP A 17 -9.31 -2.59 -3.17
CA TRP A 17 -7.86 -2.74 -3.07
C TRP A 17 -7.37 -3.11 -1.68
N LEU A 18 -8.03 -2.68 -0.60
CA LEU A 18 -7.62 -2.95 0.78
C LEU A 18 -8.03 -4.34 1.28
N HIS A 19 -9.01 -4.98 0.62
CA HIS A 19 -9.53 -6.26 1.08
C HIS A 19 -8.92 -7.43 0.31
N SER A 20 -8.17 -8.27 1.01
CA SER A 20 -7.77 -9.58 0.51
C SER A 20 -8.81 -10.63 0.92
N GLU A 21 -9.05 -11.64 0.09
CA GLU A 21 -9.86 -12.79 0.48
C GLU A 21 -9.20 -13.60 1.62
N ASP A 22 -7.89 -13.46 1.81
CA ASP A 22 -7.16 -14.09 2.89
C ASP A 22 -7.30 -13.28 4.21
N ARG A 23 -8.07 -13.84 5.15
CA ARG A 23 -8.27 -13.25 6.49
C ARG A 23 -6.95 -12.97 7.23
N ALA A 24 -5.90 -13.75 7.02
CA ALA A 24 -4.62 -13.47 7.66
C ALA A 24 -3.93 -12.25 7.04
N VAL A 25 -4.02 -12.06 5.72
CA VAL A 25 -3.54 -10.84 5.06
C VAL A 25 -4.28 -9.62 5.60
N ASN A 26 -5.60 -9.69 5.77
CA ASN A 26 -6.37 -8.60 6.37
C ASN A 26 -5.94 -8.28 7.81
N ARG A 27 -5.61 -9.30 8.62
CA ARG A 27 -5.06 -9.07 9.98
C ARG A 27 -3.69 -8.42 9.95
N LEU A 28 -2.80 -8.88 9.07
CA LEU A 28 -1.47 -8.29 8.89
C LEU A 28 -1.58 -6.84 8.42
N MET A 29 -2.50 -6.55 7.50
CA MET A 29 -2.78 -5.21 7.00
C MET A 29 -3.19 -4.28 8.16
N ALA A 30 -4.16 -4.69 8.97
CA ALA A 30 -4.59 -3.93 10.14
C ALA A 30 -3.44 -3.68 11.13
N GLN A 31 -2.62 -4.70 11.43
CA GLN A 31 -1.47 -4.56 12.32
C GLN A 31 -0.41 -3.60 11.77
N GLY A 32 -0.11 -3.68 10.46
CA GLY A 32 0.85 -2.82 9.79
C GLY A 32 0.41 -1.36 9.80
N VAL A 33 -0.87 -1.11 9.48
CA VAL A 33 -1.46 0.24 9.53
C VAL A 33 -1.40 0.82 10.95
N ILE A 34 -1.76 0.05 11.97
CA ILE A 34 -1.69 0.49 13.37
C ILE A 34 -0.23 0.80 13.77
N ALA A 35 0.72 -0.04 13.38
CA ALA A 35 2.14 0.18 13.67
C ALA A 35 2.66 1.46 12.98
N MET A 36 2.30 1.67 11.72
CA MET A 36 2.67 2.86 10.95
C MET A 36 2.09 4.15 11.56
N GLN A 37 0.83 4.13 11.98
CA GLN A 37 0.18 5.25 12.69
C GLN A 37 0.86 5.59 14.02
N ARG A 38 1.47 4.60 14.68
CA ARG A 38 2.23 4.78 15.93
C ARG A 38 3.69 5.16 15.70
N GLY A 39 4.13 5.32 14.45
CA GLY A 39 5.53 5.57 14.10
C GLY A 39 6.45 4.37 14.31
N ALA A 40 5.91 3.17 14.58
CA ALA A 40 6.69 1.95 14.72
C ALA A 40 6.98 1.37 13.33
N LEU A 41 7.84 2.06 12.57
CA LEU A 41 8.05 1.81 11.15
C LEU A 41 8.60 0.40 10.89
N GLU A 42 9.58 -0.07 11.66
CA GLU A 42 10.18 -1.41 11.51
C GLU A 42 9.12 -2.50 11.64
N ARG A 43 8.27 -2.37 12.66
CA ARG A 43 7.17 -3.31 12.88
C ARG A 43 6.14 -3.25 11.75
N ALA A 44 5.83 -2.06 11.24
CA ALA A 44 4.94 -1.92 10.09
C ALA A 44 5.53 -2.58 8.84
N PHE A 45 6.81 -2.36 8.57
CA PHE A 45 7.54 -3.00 7.48
C PHE A 45 7.48 -4.53 7.58
N GLU A 46 7.75 -5.12 8.74
CA GLU A 46 7.65 -6.57 8.92
C GLU A 46 6.25 -7.10 8.60
N ARG A 47 5.19 -6.41 9.02
CA ARG A 47 3.81 -6.84 8.73
C ARG A 47 3.52 -6.78 7.24
N PHE A 48 3.91 -5.72 6.56
CA PHE A 48 3.70 -5.58 5.11
C PHE A 48 4.61 -6.52 4.30
N ASP A 49 5.81 -6.81 4.79
CA ASP A 49 6.72 -7.80 4.21
C ASP A 49 6.14 -9.22 4.26
N GLU A 50 5.50 -9.59 5.36
CA GLU A 50 4.75 -10.85 5.46
C GLU A 50 3.57 -10.90 4.47
N ILE A 51 2.88 -9.78 4.24
CA ILE A 51 1.79 -9.71 3.25
C ILE A 51 2.31 -9.99 1.85
N VAL A 52 3.37 -9.31 1.41
CA VAL A 52 3.85 -9.47 0.02
C VAL A 52 4.46 -10.85 -0.24
N LYS A 53 4.98 -11.51 0.79
CA LYS A 53 5.41 -12.93 0.71
C LYS A 53 4.22 -13.88 0.60
N ARG A 54 3.13 -13.60 1.31
CA ARG A 54 1.94 -14.47 1.36
C ARG A 54 0.99 -14.26 0.18
N ALA A 55 0.85 -13.03 -0.26
CA ALA A 55 -0.05 -12.60 -1.32
C ALA A 55 0.69 -11.70 -2.33
N PRO A 56 1.60 -12.26 -3.14
CA PRO A 56 2.44 -11.47 -4.04
C PRO A 56 1.64 -10.73 -5.14
N GLY A 57 0.41 -11.17 -5.44
CA GLY A 57 -0.51 -10.50 -6.37
C GLY A 57 -1.39 -9.41 -5.73
N PHE A 58 -1.25 -9.16 -4.42
CA PHE A 58 -2.06 -8.17 -3.72
C PHE A 58 -1.38 -6.79 -3.75
N ALA A 59 -1.75 -5.97 -4.74
CA ALA A 59 -1.13 -4.68 -5.02
C ALA A 59 -1.03 -3.77 -3.79
N GLU A 60 -2.08 -3.67 -2.97
CA GLU A 60 -2.08 -2.76 -1.81
C GLU A 60 -1.09 -3.18 -0.71
N GLY A 61 -0.75 -4.47 -0.60
CA GLY A 61 0.31 -4.94 0.30
C GLY A 61 1.67 -4.34 -0.06
N TRP A 62 1.99 -4.31 -1.36
CA TRP A 62 3.20 -3.67 -1.88
C TRP A 62 3.17 -2.15 -1.71
N ASN A 63 2.02 -1.52 -1.97
CA ASN A 63 1.85 -0.07 -1.80
C ASN A 63 2.09 0.39 -0.35
N LYS A 64 1.56 -0.36 0.63
CA LYS A 64 1.83 -0.10 2.05
C LYS A 64 3.28 -0.35 2.44
N ARG A 65 3.92 -1.40 1.90
CA ARG A 65 5.37 -1.63 2.12
C ARG A 65 6.23 -0.52 1.51
N ALA A 66 5.89 -0.05 0.30
CA ALA A 66 6.53 1.10 -0.32
C ALA A 66 6.41 2.36 0.52
N THR A 67 5.23 2.62 1.07
CA THR A 67 4.95 3.79 1.92
C THR A 67 5.84 3.79 3.17
N VAL A 68 5.92 2.66 3.88
CA VAL A 68 6.77 2.59 5.08
C VAL A 68 8.26 2.64 4.74
N LEU A 69 8.69 2.04 3.62
CA LEU A 69 10.08 2.16 3.14
C LEU A 69 10.46 3.61 2.83
N TYR A 70 9.54 4.38 2.24
CA TYR A 70 9.72 5.81 2.04
C TYR A 70 9.87 6.55 3.38
N MET A 71 8.98 6.29 4.35
CA MET A 71 9.07 6.89 5.69
C MET A 71 10.36 6.54 6.43
N MET A 72 10.98 5.39 6.12
CA MET A 72 12.29 4.98 6.64
C MET A 72 13.49 5.58 5.89
N GLY A 73 13.27 6.35 4.81
CA GLY A 73 14.34 6.86 3.94
C GLY A 73 14.91 5.82 2.97
N ARG A 74 14.30 4.62 2.88
CA ARG A 74 14.72 3.52 1.98
C ARG A 74 14.12 3.70 0.58
N HIS A 75 14.40 4.85 -0.04
CA HIS A 75 13.73 5.30 -1.27
C HIS A 75 13.89 4.34 -2.46
N ARG A 76 15.08 3.77 -2.65
CA ARG A 76 15.32 2.83 -3.76
C ARG A 76 14.43 1.58 -3.69
N GLU A 77 14.24 1.05 -2.49
CA GLU A 77 13.38 -0.11 -2.26
C GLU A 77 11.91 0.28 -2.37
N SER A 78 11.54 1.47 -1.89
CA SER A 78 10.20 2.03 -2.08
C SER A 78 9.83 2.14 -3.57
N VAL A 79 10.72 2.67 -4.41
CA VAL A 79 10.49 2.74 -5.87
C VAL A 79 10.30 1.35 -6.48
N ALA A 80 11.11 0.36 -6.07
CA ALA A 80 10.96 -1.00 -6.57
C ALA A 80 9.59 -1.59 -6.21
N ASP A 81 9.10 -1.35 -4.99
CA ASP A 81 7.76 -1.77 -4.58
C ASP A 81 6.67 -1.05 -5.35
N VAL A 82 6.80 0.27 -5.58
CA VAL A 82 5.85 1.04 -6.40
C VAL A 82 5.80 0.52 -7.83
N GLN A 83 6.95 0.20 -8.43
CA GLN A 83 6.99 -0.42 -9.76
C GLN A 83 6.24 -1.74 -9.79
N HIS A 84 6.36 -2.55 -8.74
CA HIS A 84 5.61 -3.80 -8.61
C HIS A 84 4.10 -3.54 -8.49
N VAL A 85 3.67 -2.58 -7.68
CA VAL A 85 2.26 -2.15 -7.59
C VAL A 85 1.70 -1.81 -8.96
N LEU A 86 2.43 -0.99 -9.74
CA LEU A 86 1.99 -0.54 -11.05
C LEU A 86 2.03 -1.64 -12.12
N SER A 87 2.80 -2.70 -11.90
CA SER A 87 2.74 -3.89 -12.76
C SER A 87 1.49 -4.74 -12.51
N LEU A 88 0.99 -4.75 -11.27
CA LEU A 88 -0.24 -5.46 -10.88
C LEU A 88 -1.51 -4.66 -11.17
N GLU A 89 -1.49 -3.36 -10.86
CA GLU A 89 -2.60 -2.43 -11.11
C GLU A 89 -2.03 -1.09 -11.65
N PRO A 90 -1.95 -0.93 -12.98
CA PRO A 90 -1.41 0.28 -13.61
C PRO A 90 -2.17 1.57 -13.26
N ARG A 91 -3.42 1.48 -12.78
CA ARG A 91 -4.25 2.65 -12.44
C ARG A 91 -4.20 2.98 -10.94
N HIS A 92 -3.26 2.40 -10.20
CA HIS A 92 -3.14 2.60 -8.76
C HIS A 92 -2.66 4.02 -8.41
N TYR A 93 -3.60 4.96 -8.33
CA TYR A 93 -3.29 6.39 -8.13
C TYR A 93 -2.52 6.67 -6.83
N GLY A 94 -2.77 5.92 -5.76
CA GLY A 94 -1.96 6.04 -4.52
C GLY A 94 -0.47 5.77 -4.73
N ALA A 95 -0.12 4.82 -5.60
CA ALA A 95 1.26 4.47 -5.89
C ALA A 95 1.90 5.44 -6.89
N LEU A 96 1.12 5.94 -7.86
CA LEU A 96 1.55 7.03 -8.75
C LEU A 96 1.86 8.31 -7.97
N SER A 97 0.99 8.69 -7.03
CA SER A 97 1.25 9.82 -6.13
C SER A 97 2.49 9.58 -5.25
N GLY A 98 2.64 8.37 -4.72
CA GLY A 98 3.83 7.95 -3.98
C GLY A 98 5.11 8.10 -4.79
N LEU A 99 5.12 7.63 -6.05
CA LEU A 99 6.26 7.76 -6.96
C LEU A 99 6.65 9.22 -7.17
N GLY A 100 5.64 10.09 -7.38
CA GLY A 100 5.84 11.52 -7.51
C GLY A 100 6.56 12.12 -6.30
N MET A 101 6.20 11.72 -5.07
CA MET A 101 6.85 12.20 -3.85
C MET A 101 8.28 11.68 -3.66
N ILE A 102 8.62 10.52 -4.22
CA ILE A 102 9.96 9.94 -4.10
C ILE A 102 10.95 10.58 -5.08
N LEU A 103 10.48 11.01 -6.25
CA LEU A 103 11.31 11.46 -7.36
C LEU A 103 11.49 12.99 -7.46
N VAL A 104 10.88 13.75 -6.55
CA VAL A 104 11.02 15.22 -6.47
C VAL A 104 12.13 15.68 -5.54
#